data_AF-A0A849GVV5-F1
#
_entry.id   AF-A0A849GVV5-F1
#
_cell.length_a   1.000
_cell.length_b   1.000
_cell.length_c   1.000
_cell.angle_alpha   90.00
_cell.angle_beta   90.00
_cell.angle_gamma   90.00
#
_symmetry.space_group_name_H-M   'P 1'
#
loop_
_entity.id
_entity.type
_entity.pdbx_description
1 polymer ?
#
loop_
_entity_poly.entity_id
_entity_poly.type
_entity_poly.pdbx_seq_one_letter_code
_entity_poly.pdbx_strand_id
1 'polypeptide(L)'
;AVAATGVILSAAYALWLYRRVVMGDLIKESLKSITDMTSRERAIFAPLVVMTILLGVYPSLVTDIIGPSVSALLGSYDTAVADFRATAQVAANGGH
;
A
#
# COMPACT_ATOMS: atom_id res chain seq x y z
N ALA A 1 9.10 2.51 -15.26
CA ALA A 1 10.42 2.86 -14.68
C ALA A 1 10.28 3.62 -13.35
N VAL A 2 9.52 4.71 -13.30
CA VAL A 2 9.39 5.58 -12.09
C VAL A 2 8.82 4.85 -10.86
N ALA A 3 7.90 3.89 -11.04
CA ALA A 3 7.35 3.11 -9.92
C ALA A 3 8.44 2.30 -9.18
N ALA A 4 9.32 1.63 -9.93
CA ALA A 4 10.41 0.84 -9.35
C ALA A 4 11.43 1.70 -8.61
N THR A 5 11.76 2.88 -9.14
CA THR A 5 12.68 3.81 -8.46
C THR A 5 12.12 4.29 -7.13
N GLY A 6 10.80 4.53 -7.03
CA GLY A 6 10.14 4.87 -5.76
C GLY A 6 10.34 3.79 -4.70
N VAL A 7 10.07 2.52 -5.04
CA VAL A 7 10.24 1.39 -4.12
C VAL A 7 11.68 1.23 -3.65
N ILE A 8 12.65 1.38 -4.56
CA ILE A 8 14.08 1.29 -4.23
C ILE A 8 14.47 2.42 -3.25
N LEU A 9 14.03 3.65 -3.51
CA LEU A 9 14.33 4.79 -2.62
C LEU A 9 13.68 4.62 -1.24
N SER A 10 12.44 4.11 -1.18
CA SER A 10 11.76 3.81 0.09
C SER A 10 12.52 2.78 0.92
N ALA A 11 12.96 1.67 0.30
CA ALA A 11 13.73 0.64 0.99
C ALA A 11 15.11 1.14 1.42
N ALA A 12 15.82 1.86 0.54
CA ALA A 12 17.13 2.42 0.83
C ALA A 12 17.09 3.38 2.03
N TYR A 13 16.10 4.28 2.06
CA TYR A 13 15.94 5.21 3.18
C TYR A 13 15.55 4.50 4.48
N ALA A 14 14.64 3.52 4.43
CA ALA A 14 14.26 2.73 5.60
C ALA A 14 15.46 2.01 6.22
N LEU A 15 16.31 1.37 5.39
CA LEU A 15 17.52 0.67 5.87
C LEU A 15 18.57 1.64 6.42
N TRP A 16 18.82 2.76 5.74
CA TRP A 16 19.74 3.80 6.22
C TRP A 16 19.29 4.37 7.58
N LEU A 17 17.99 4.67 7.71
CA LEU A 17 17.41 5.19 8.94
C LEU A 17 17.49 4.16 10.07
N TYR A 18 17.09 2.91 9.80
CA TYR A 18 17.13 1.83 10.79
C TYR A 18 18.55 1.63 11.34
N ARG A 19 19.55 1.55 10.44
CA ARG A 19 20.96 1.44 10.84
C ARG A 19 21.38 2.62 11.72
N ARG A 20 21.01 3.84 11.35
CA ARG A 20 21.40 5.06 12.10
C ARG A 20 20.73 5.16 13.47
N VAL A 21 19.47 4.75 13.59
CA VAL A 21 18.67 4.87 14.83
C VAL A 21 18.94 3.73 15.79
N VAL A 22 19.01 2.49 15.30
CA VAL A 22 19.14 1.29 16.15
C VAL A 22 20.59 0.92 16.42
N MET A 23 21.48 1.09 15.44
CA MET A 23 22.90 0.72 15.57
C MET A 23 23.83 1.91 15.81
N GLY A 24 23.28 3.11 16.03
CA GLY A 24 24.06 4.31 16.33
C GLY A 24 24.45 4.38 17.81
N ASP A 25 25.56 5.05 18.11
CA ASP A 25 26.03 5.20 19.50
C ASP A 25 25.03 6.00 20.36
N LEU A 26 24.70 5.48 21.54
CA LEU A 26 23.91 6.18 22.56
C LEU A 26 24.77 7.22 23.28
N ILE A 27 25.04 8.33 22.62
CA ILE A 27 25.91 9.42 23.13
C ILE A 27 25.16 10.29 24.17
N LYS A 28 23.83 10.26 24.21
CA LYS A 28 23.02 11.06 25.14
C LYS A 28 22.66 10.27 26.39
N GLU A 29 23.05 10.80 27.56
CA GLU A 29 22.72 10.22 28.87
C GLU A 29 21.20 10.10 29.10
N SER A 30 20.42 11.02 28.55
CA SER A 30 18.95 11.02 28.65
C SER A 30 18.25 9.87 27.90
N LEU A 31 18.93 9.18 26.99
CA LEU A 31 18.38 8.01 26.30
C LEU A 31 18.64 6.72 27.08
N LYS A 32 19.62 6.69 27.99
CA LYS A 32 19.93 5.52 28.83
C LYS A 32 18.86 5.26 29.90
N SER A 33 18.07 6.27 30.24
CA SER A 33 16.97 6.16 31.21
C SER A 33 15.61 5.87 30.56
N ILE A 34 15.53 5.81 29.23
CA ILE A 34 14.30 5.41 28.54
C ILE A 34 14.07 3.93 28.83
N THR A 35 12.87 3.63 29.34
CA THR A 35 12.45 2.26 29.63
C THR A 35 12.11 1.55 28.33
N ASP A 36 12.55 0.29 28.22
CA ASP A 36 12.19 -0.59 27.10
C ASP A 36 10.69 -0.80 26.98
N MET A 37 10.25 -1.25 25.80
CA MET A 37 8.83 -1.47 25.51
C MET A 37 8.16 -2.38 26.55
N THR A 38 7.06 -1.88 27.11
CA THR A 38 6.28 -2.64 28.08
C THR A 38 5.48 -3.76 27.42
N SER A 39 5.10 -4.80 28.17
CA SER A 39 4.32 -5.94 27.64
C SER A 39 2.99 -5.50 27.02
N ARG A 40 2.39 -4.42 27.53
CA ARG A 40 1.15 -3.83 27.00
C ARG A 40 1.38 -3.21 25.62
N GLU A 41 2.46 -2.47 25.44
CA GLU A 41 2.81 -1.88 24.13
C GLU A 41 3.05 -2.99 23.10
N ARG A 42 3.81 -4.03 23.48
CA ARG A 42 4.05 -5.18 22.62
C ARG A 42 2.75 -5.88 22.19
N ALA A 43 1.79 -6.02 23.09
CA ALA A 43 0.49 -6.62 22.79
C ALA A 43 -0.34 -5.77 21.79
N ILE A 44 -0.14 -4.45 21.74
CA ILE A 44 -0.78 -3.56 20.77
C ILE A 44 -0.12 -3.70 19.39
N PHE A 45 1.20 -3.82 19.32
CA PHE A 45 1.92 -3.98 18.05
C PHE A 45 1.82 -5.40 17.47
N ALA A 46 1.74 -6.42 18.32
CA ALA A 46 1.67 -7.81 17.90
C ALA A 46 0.59 -8.10 16.83
N PRO A 47 -0.69 -7.72 17.00
CA PRO A 47 -1.71 -7.99 15.98
C PRO A 47 -1.43 -7.27 14.65
N LEU A 48 -0.84 -6.07 14.69
CA LEU A 48 -0.49 -5.33 13.47
C LEU A 48 0.62 -6.04 12.68
N VAL A 49 1.65 -6.53 13.37
CA VAL A 49 2.74 -7.29 12.75
C VAL A 49 2.21 -8.61 12.20
N VAL A 50 1.39 -9.33 12.98
CA VAL A 50 0.77 -10.59 12.55
C VAL A 50 -0.06 -10.38 11.29
N MET A 51 -0.93 -9.37 11.26
CA MET A 51 -1.75 -9.07 10.07
C MET A 51 -0.91 -8.67 8.87
N THR A 52 0.19 -7.94 9.07
CA THR A 52 1.11 -7.56 7.97
C THR A 52 1.77 -8.79 7.34
N ILE A 53 2.27 -9.72 8.17
CA ILE A 53 2.89 -10.96 7.70
C ILE A 53 1.84 -11.86 7.04
N LEU A 54 0.69 -12.03 7.69
CA LEU A 54 -0.41 -12.86 7.20
C LEU A 54 -0.92 -12.37 5.85
N LEU A 55 -1.11 -11.06 5.66
CA LEU A 55 -1.51 -10.50 4.37
C LEU A 55 -0.41 -10.63 3.31
N GLY A 56 0.87 -10.54 3.71
CA GLY A 56 1.99 -10.76 2.81
C GLY A 56 2.11 -12.19 2.30
N VAL A 57 1.76 -13.19 3.12
CA VAL A 57 1.79 -14.62 2.76
C VAL A 57 0.50 -15.06 2.06
N TYR A 58 -0.67 -14.60 2.55
CA TYR A 58 -1.99 -15.01 2.06
C TYR A 58 -2.85 -13.78 1.73
N PRO A 59 -2.60 -13.10 0.59
CA PRO A 59 -3.27 -11.85 0.22
C PRO A 59 -4.75 -12.03 -0.14
N SER A 60 -5.19 -13.24 -0.50
CA SER A 60 -6.58 -13.56 -0.88
C SER A 60 -7.60 -13.20 0.19
N LEU A 61 -7.21 -13.20 1.46
CA LEU A 61 -8.06 -12.76 2.58
C LEU A 61 -8.65 -11.38 2.38
N VAL A 62 -7.92 -10.47 1.72
CA VAL A 62 -8.41 -9.13 1.41
C VAL A 62 -8.82 -9.02 -0.04
N THR A 63 -8.06 -9.61 -0.99
CA THR A 63 -8.37 -9.45 -2.42
C THR A 63 -9.70 -10.07 -2.81
N ASP A 64 -10.13 -11.17 -2.17
CA ASP A 64 -11.41 -11.82 -2.48
C ASP A 64 -12.60 -10.99 -1.98
N ILE A 65 -12.41 -10.21 -0.90
CA ILE A 65 -13.43 -9.30 -0.36
C ILE A 65 -13.62 -8.10 -1.31
N ILE A 66 -12.53 -7.52 -1.80
CA ILE A 66 -12.59 -6.32 -2.66
C ILE A 66 -12.81 -6.65 -4.15
N GLY A 67 -12.51 -7.88 -4.58
CA GLY A 67 -12.56 -8.32 -5.97
C GLY A 67 -13.91 -8.06 -6.67
N PRO A 68 -15.05 -8.46 -6.09
CA PRO A 68 -16.37 -8.22 -6.68
C PRO A 68 -16.68 -6.74 -6.89
N SER A 69 -16.34 -5.89 -5.90
CA SER A 69 -16.53 -4.44 -5.98
C SER A 69 -15.67 -3.81 -7.09
N VAL A 70 -14.43 -4.26 -7.24
CA VAL A 70 -13.54 -3.81 -8.32
C VAL A 70 -14.05 -4.28 -9.69
N SER A 71 -14.55 -5.51 -9.79
CA SER A 71 -15.13 -6.05 -11.02
C SER A 71 -16.38 -5.26 -11.45
N ALA A 72 -17.27 -4.93 -10.51
CA ALA A 72 -18.45 -4.12 -10.78
C ALA A 72 -18.07 -2.70 -11.25
N LEU A 73 -17.03 -2.11 -10.65
CA LEU A 73 -16.50 -0.80 -11.05
C LEU A 73 -15.97 -0.81 -12.48
N LEU A 74 -15.19 -1.84 -12.84
CA LEU A 74 -14.66 -2.00 -14.20
C LEU A 74 -15.78 -2.21 -15.23
N GLY A 75 -16.78 -3.06 -14.92
CA GLY A 75 -17.91 -3.27 -15.82
C GLY A 75 -18.73 -2.01 -16.08
N SER A 76 -18.92 -1.18 -15.06
CA SER A 76 -19.62 0.11 -15.19
C SER A 76 -18.83 1.07 -16.07
N TYR A 77 -17.50 1.09 -15.93
CA TYR A 77 -16.61 1.90 -16.75
C TYR A 77 -16.61 1.47 -18.23
N ASP A 78 -16.48 0.17 -18.49
CA ASP A 78 -16.46 -0.37 -19.86
C ASP A 78 -17.76 -0.07 -20.61
N THR A 79 -18.90 -0.18 -19.91
CA THR A 79 -20.22 0.17 -20.47
C THR A 79 -20.29 1.65 -20.83
N ALA A 80 -19.87 2.53 -19.91
CA ALA A 80 -19.86 3.98 -20.17
C ALA A 80 -18.95 4.36 -21.35
N VAL A 81 -17.79 3.71 -21.48
CA VAL A 81 -16.89 3.92 -22.62
C VAL A 81 -17.51 3.42 -23.94
N ALA A 82 -18.21 2.28 -23.93
CA ALA A 82 -18.89 1.75 -25.10
C ALA A 82 -20.00 2.69 -25.61
N ASP A 83 -20.84 3.20 -24.70
CA ASP A 83 -21.92 4.14 -25.03
C ASP A 83 -21.39 5.46 -25.61
N PHE A 84 -20.30 5.98 -25.04
CA PHE A 84 -19.63 7.17 -25.56
C PHE A 84 -19.11 6.96 -26.99
N ARG A 85 -18.43 5.83 -27.24
CA ARG A 85 -17.92 5.49 -28.57
C ARG A 85 -19.05 5.33 -29.59
N ALA A 86 -20.13 4.66 -29.21
CA ALA A 86 -21.31 4.50 -30.06
C ALA A 86 -21.91 5.87 -30.44
N THR A 87 -22.07 6.77 -29.47
CA THR A 87 -22.60 8.12 -29.70
C THR A 87 -21.68 8.96 -30.59
N ALA A 88 -20.36 8.89 -30.36
CA ALA A 88 -19.37 9.60 -31.17
C ALA A 88 -19.35 9.09 -32.63
N GLN A 89 -19.51 7.78 -32.84
CA GLN A 89 -19.55 7.19 -34.17
C GLN A 89 -20.83 7.54 -34.93
N VAL A 90 -21.98 7.62 -34.24
CA VAL A 90 -23.23 8.14 -34.83
C VAL A 90 -23.07 9.61 -35.25
N ALA A 91 -22.44 10.44 -34.42
CA ALA A 91 -22.18 11.85 -34.75
C ALA A 91 -21.23 12.02 -35.95
N ALA A 92 -20.21 11.17 -36.08
CA ALA A 92 -19.29 11.19 -37.21
C ALA A 92 -19.95 10.77 -38.53
N ASN A 93 -20.87 9.80 -38.49
CA ASN A 93 -21.54 9.27 -39.69
C ASN A 93 -22.72 10.15 -40.17
N GLY A 94 -23.29 11.00 -39.31
CA GLY A 94 -24.37 11.92 -39.64
C GLY A 94 -23.90 13.27 -40.23
N GLY A 95 -22.60 13.46 -40.44
CA GLY A 95 -22.00 14.66 -41.02
C GLY A 95 -21.83 14.64 -42.56
N HIS A 96 -22.44 13.67 -43.24
CA HIS A 96 -22.53 13.60 -44.70
C HIS A 96 -23.96 13.85 -45.17
#